data_AF-A0A8X7YBA8-F1
#
_entry.id   AF-A0A8X7YBA8-F1
#
_cell.length_a   1.000
_cell.length_b   1.000
_cell.length_c   1.000
_cell.angle_alpha   90.00
_cell.angle_beta   90.00
_cell.angle_gamma   90.00
#
_symmetry.space_group_name_H-M   'P 1'
#
loop_
_entity.id
_entity.type
_entity.pdbx_description
1 polymer ?
#
loop_
_entity_poly.entity_id
_entity_poly.type
_entity_poly.pdbx_seq_one_letter_code
_entity_poly.pdbx_strand_id
1 'polypeptide(L)'
;MSYRYGLHLNFFKFIPSFFILHELNARLDGEDIGYGFHQDLKLISEVQAPSRSVTRFFYAAFSAGAGISLLFTIPRIFRAIKGGGDAPDLWETARNAAINTGGIIVLVALFFWDNKRGEEQLA
;
A
#
# COMPACT_ATOMS: atom_id res chain seq x y z
N MET A 1 37.42 5.09 20.01
CA MET A 1 36.06 4.97 20.60
C MET A 1 35.08 5.00 19.43
N SER A 2 34.54 3.84 19.05
CA SER A 2 33.83 3.63 17.78
C SER A 2 32.34 3.36 18.06
N TYR A 3 31.44 4.21 17.55
CA TYR A 3 30.00 3.98 17.60
C TYR A 3 29.53 3.60 16.19
N ARG A 4 29.21 2.31 16.04
CA ARG A 4 28.77 1.68 14.79
C ARG A 4 27.25 1.51 14.87
N TYR A 5 26.49 2.46 14.35
CA TYR A 5 25.05 2.30 14.16
C TYR A 5 24.80 1.65 12.80
N GLY A 6 24.59 0.33 12.82
CA GLY A 6 24.08 -0.42 11.68
C GLY A 6 22.56 -0.39 11.66
N LEU A 7 21.99 0.49 10.85
CA LEU A 7 20.60 0.42 10.40
C LEU A 7 20.63 0.50 8.87
N HIS A 8 20.86 -0.66 8.24
CA HIS A 8 20.68 -0.81 6.80
C HIS A 8 19.18 -0.98 6.53
N LEU A 9 18.51 0.13 6.19
CA LEU A 9 17.25 0.10 5.46
C LEU A 9 17.54 -0.38 4.03
N ASN A 10 17.56 -1.69 3.83
CA ASN A 10 17.69 -2.30 2.51
C ASN A 10 16.33 -2.24 1.79
N PHE A 11 15.99 -1.09 1.20
CA PHE A 11 14.83 -0.97 0.32
C PHE A 11 15.19 -0.98 -1.18
N PHE A 12 16.47 -0.93 -1.56
CA PHE A 12 16.81 -0.73 -2.97
C PHE A 12 18.17 -1.33 -3.35
N LYS A 13 18.23 -2.66 -3.50
CA LYS A 13 19.39 -3.30 -4.12
C LYS A 13 19.00 -4.59 -4.83
N PHE A 14 18.08 -4.48 -5.77
CA PHE A 14 17.88 -5.51 -6.78
C PHE A 14 17.40 -4.82 -8.05
N ILE A 15 18.23 -4.88 -9.09
CA ILE A 15 18.01 -4.67 -10.54
C ILE A 15 19.27 -4.02 -11.11
N PRO A 16 20.27 -4.84 -11.47
CA PRO A 16 20.98 -4.55 -12.73
C PRO A 16 21.08 -5.75 -13.69
N SER A 17 20.70 -6.97 -13.26
CA SER A 17 20.86 -8.17 -14.11
C SER A 17 19.74 -8.36 -15.14
N PHE A 18 18.54 -7.87 -14.87
CA PHE A 18 17.39 -8.02 -15.80
C PHE A 18 17.54 -7.21 -17.09
N PHE A 19 18.10 -5.99 -17.00
CA PHE A 19 18.21 -5.08 -18.14
C PHE A 19 19.21 -5.59 -19.20
N ILE A 20 20.33 -6.18 -18.76
CA ILE A 20 21.38 -6.72 -19.64
C ILE A 20 20.90 -7.96 -20.40
N LEU A 21 20.05 -8.80 -19.79
CA LEU A 21 19.47 -9.97 -20.44
C LEU A 21 18.47 -9.58 -21.53
N HIS A 22 17.68 -8.52 -21.30
CA HIS A 22 16.73 -7.99 -22.28
C HIS A 22 17.44 -7.39 -23.50
N GLU A 23 18.53 -6.67 -23.29
CA GLU A 23 19.36 -6.07 -24.35
C GLU A 23 20.05 -7.16 -25.20
N LEU A 24 20.50 -8.26 -24.59
CA LEU A 24 21.08 -9.41 -25.29
C LEU A 24 20.04 -10.17 -26.13
N ASN A 25 18.84 -10.35 -25.58
CA ASN A 25 17.75 -11.04 -26.29
C ASN A 25 17.24 -10.20 -27.47
N ALA A 26 17.11 -8.88 -27.31
CA ALA A 26 16.65 -7.97 -28.36
C ALA A 26 17.62 -7.86 -29.56
N ARG A 27 18.91 -8.15 -29.38
CA ARG A 27 19.90 -8.17 -30.48
C ARG A 27 19.93 -9.50 -31.24
N LEU A 28 19.35 -10.57 -30.67
CA LEU A 28 19.31 -11.91 -31.24
C LEU A 28 17.95 -12.24 -31.90
N ASP A 29 16.89 -11.51 -31.56
CA ASP A 29 15.49 -11.82 -31.93
C ASP A 29 15.06 -11.21 -33.28
N GLY A 30 15.88 -11.40 -34.32
CA GLY A 30 15.64 -10.90 -35.67
C GLY A 30 14.61 -11.68 -36.50
N GLU A 31 13.86 -12.62 -35.94
CA GLU A 31 12.96 -13.50 -36.72
C GLU A 31 11.90 -14.21 -35.86
N ASP A 32 10.82 -13.52 -35.45
CA ASP A 32 9.44 -14.06 -35.47
C ASP A 32 8.41 -13.04 -34.89
N ILE A 33 7.96 -12.13 -35.76
CA ILE A 33 6.93 -11.13 -35.45
C ILE A 33 5.53 -11.77 -35.41
N GLY A 34 5.21 -12.49 -34.35
CA GLY A 34 3.85 -13.02 -34.15
C GLY A 34 3.54 -13.55 -32.75
N TYR A 35 4.54 -14.12 -32.06
CA TYR A 35 4.32 -14.76 -30.76
C TYR A 35 4.71 -13.87 -29.55
N GLY A 36 5.60 -12.90 -29.72
CA GLY A 36 6.07 -12.02 -28.64
C GLY A 36 5.01 -11.04 -28.10
N PHE A 37 4.11 -10.52 -28.95
CA PHE A 37 3.17 -9.47 -28.55
C PHE A 37 2.12 -9.93 -27.52
N HIS A 38 1.72 -11.21 -27.57
CA HIS A 38 0.83 -11.81 -26.57
C HIS A 38 1.56 -12.08 -25.25
N GLN A 39 2.86 -12.40 -25.31
CA GLN A 39 3.70 -12.61 -24.15
C GLN A 39 4.07 -11.29 -23.47
N ASP A 40 4.27 -10.21 -24.24
CA ASP A 40 4.51 -8.85 -23.75
C ASP A 40 3.26 -8.21 -23.14
N LEU A 41 2.07 -8.39 -23.73
CA LEU A 41 0.81 -7.99 -23.10
C LEU A 41 0.55 -8.79 -21.82
N LYS A 42 0.94 -10.06 -21.78
CA LYS A 42 0.91 -10.88 -20.57
C LYS A 42 1.93 -10.39 -19.54
N LEU A 43 3.14 -9.99 -19.95
CA LEU A 43 4.14 -9.36 -19.07
C LEU A 43 3.65 -8.01 -18.53
N ILE A 44 3.00 -7.17 -19.34
CA ILE A 44 2.48 -5.87 -18.88
C ILE A 44 1.26 -6.08 -17.96
N SER A 45 0.35 -7.01 -18.28
CA SER A 45 -0.81 -7.31 -17.45
C SER A 45 -0.49 -8.14 -16.18
N GLU A 46 0.61 -8.89 -16.19
CA GLU A 46 1.20 -9.53 -15.01
C GLU A 46 1.91 -8.49 -14.11
N VAL A 47 2.54 -7.47 -14.71
CA VAL A 47 3.17 -6.35 -13.97
C VAL A 47 2.14 -5.32 -13.48
N GLN A 48 0.96 -5.25 -14.10
CA GLN A 48 -0.08 -4.25 -13.80
C GLN A 48 -1.13 -4.73 -12.79
N ALA A 49 -0.91 -5.88 -12.14
CA ALA A 49 -1.46 -6.06 -10.81
C ALA A 49 -0.47 -5.39 -9.83
N PRO A 50 -0.84 -4.30 -9.12
CA PRO A 50 0.03 -3.74 -8.09
C PRO A 50 0.50 -4.87 -7.20
N SER A 51 1.82 -5.02 -7.06
CA SER A 51 2.38 -6.17 -6.38
C SER A 51 1.70 -6.32 -5.03
N ARG A 52 1.18 -7.51 -4.73
CA ARG A 52 0.28 -7.73 -3.58
C ARG A 52 0.87 -7.24 -2.25
N SER A 53 2.19 -7.25 -2.16
CA SER A 53 2.95 -6.68 -1.05
C SER A 53 2.81 -5.16 -0.91
N VAL A 54 2.85 -4.42 -2.01
CA VAL A 54 2.67 -2.95 -2.03
C VAL A 54 1.25 -2.60 -1.59
N THR A 55 0.24 -3.28 -2.14
CA THR A 55 -1.17 -3.07 -1.75
C THR A 55 -1.38 -3.32 -0.25
N ARG A 56 -0.85 -4.43 0.28
CA ARG A 56 -0.92 -4.77 1.72
C ARG A 56 -0.18 -3.76 2.60
N PHE A 57 0.96 -3.23 2.15
CA PHE A 57 1.67 -2.18 2.86
C PHE A 57 0.78 -0.92 3.00
N PHE A 58 0.11 -0.49 1.93
CA PHE A 58 -0.80 0.65 2.01
C PHE A 58 -2.01 0.40 2.91
N TYR A 59 -2.60 -0.80 2.86
CA TYR A 59 -3.67 -1.16 3.80
C TYR A 59 -3.22 -1.04 5.26
N ALA A 60 -2.04 -1.55 5.58
CA ALA A 60 -1.47 -1.45 6.93
C ALA A 60 -1.14 0.00 7.30
N ALA A 61 -0.46 0.74 6.42
CA ALA A 61 -0.03 2.11 6.67
C ALA A 61 -1.21 3.07 6.86
N PHE A 62 -2.22 3.00 5.98
CA PHE A 62 -3.42 3.84 6.10
C PHE A 62 -4.26 3.46 7.32
N SER A 63 -4.39 2.17 7.63
CA SER A 63 -5.09 1.73 8.85
C SER A 63 -4.37 2.19 10.11
N ALA A 64 -3.03 2.12 10.15
CA ALA A 64 -2.24 2.60 11.27
C ALA A 64 -2.35 4.12 11.41
N GLY A 65 -2.24 4.88 10.32
CA GLY A 65 -2.41 6.34 10.33
C GLY A 65 -3.79 6.77 10.81
N ALA A 66 -4.85 6.15 10.29
CA ALA A 66 -6.22 6.40 10.72
C ALA A 66 -6.45 6.01 12.19
N GLY A 67 -5.87 4.89 12.64
CA GLY A 67 -5.91 4.43 14.02
C GLY A 67 -5.24 5.39 14.99
N ILE A 68 -4.03 5.85 14.68
CA ILE A 68 -3.32 6.87 15.46
C ILE A 68 -4.14 8.17 15.51
N SER A 69 -4.69 8.60 14.38
CA SER A 69 -5.56 9.79 14.32
C SER A 69 -6.79 9.65 15.21
N LEU A 70 -7.40 8.46 15.27
CA LEU A 70 -8.51 8.13 16.15
C LEU A 70 -8.14 8.24 17.63
N LEU A 71 -6.95 7.80 18.04
CA LEU A 71 -6.48 7.93 19.43
C LEU A 71 -6.44 9.38 19.90
N PHE A 72 -6.07 10.32 19.02
CA PHE A 72 -6.11 11.75 19.33
C PHE A 72 -7.53 12.34 19.21
N THR A 73 -8.37 11.78 18.35
CA THR A 73 -9.74 12.26 18.15
C THR A 73 -10.66 11.90 19.31
N ILE A 74 -10.51 10.72 19.93
CA ILE A 74 -11.31 10.28 21.09
C ILE A 74 -11.34 11.31 22.24
N PRO A 75 -10.19 11.75 22.81
CA PRO A 75 -10.19 12.76 23.87
C PRO A 75 -10.67 14.13 23.37
N ARG A 76 -10.59 14.42 22.07
CA ARG A 76 -11.13 15.64 21.47
C ARG A 76 -12.67 15.59 21.43
N ILE A 77 -13.28 14.45 21.12
CA ILE A 77 -14.74 14.23 21.19
C ILE A 77 -15.24 14.46 22.61
N PHE A 78 -14.58 13.87 23.61
CA PHE A 78 -14.97 14.07 25.00
C PHE A 78 -14.94 15.54 25.43
N ARG A 79 -13.96 16.31 24.96
CA ARG A 79 -13.90 17.76 25.21
C ARG A 79 -14.98 18.53 24.46
N ALA A 80 -15.22 18.19 23.19
CA ALA A 80 -16.26 18.82 22.38
C ALA A 80 -17.67 18.61 22.98
N ILE A 81 -17.97 17.41 23.48
CA ILE A 81 -19.25 17.09 24.14
C ILE A 81 -19.39 17.81 25.47
N LYS A 82 -18.32 17.88 26.27
CA LYS A 82 -18.33 18.61 27.55
C LYS A 82 -18.53 20.12 27.37
N GLY A 83 -18.16 20.67 26.21
CA GLY A 83 -18.21 22.10 25.95
C GLY A 83 -17.20 22.90 26.79
N GLY A 84 -17.26 24.22 26.69
CA GLY A 84 -16.33 25.16 27.33
C GLY A 84 -15.80 26.21 26.36
N GLY A 85 -15.18 27.28 26.88
CA GLY A 85 -14.67 28.40 26.06
C GLY A 85 -13.64 27.98 25.02
N ASP A 86 -12.79 27.02 25.37
CA ASP A 86 -11.75 26.47 24.49
C ASP A 86 -12.12 25.08 23.91
N ALA A 87 -13.41 24.72 23.94
CA ALA A 87 -13.83 23.41 23.47
C ALA A 87 -13.70 23.30 21.93
N PRO A 88 -13.15 22.20 21.42
CA PRO A 88 -13.06 21.96 19.99
C PRO A 88 -14.46 21.79 19.37
N ASP A 89 -14.62 22.22 18.11
CA ASP A 89 -15.90 22.10 17.39
C ASP A 89 -16.37 20.63 17.31
N LEU A 90 -17.61 20.40 17.72
CA LEU A 90 -18.18 19.05 17.80
C LEU A 90 -18.40 18.44 16.43
N TRP A 91 -18.87 19.22 15.46
CA TRP A 91 -19.19 18.71 14.12
C TRP A 91 -17.92 18.35 13.34
N GLU A 92 -16.90 19.19 13.39
CA GLU A 92 -15.58 18.92 12.81
C GLU A 92 -14.94 17.69 13.47
N THR A 93 -14.97 17.63 14.80
CA THR A 93 -14.38 16.51 15.54
C THR A 93 -15.10 15.20 15.26
N ALA A 94 -16.43 15.21 15.20
CA ALA A 94 -17.24 14.05 14.84
C ALA A 94 -17.00 13.62 13.39
N ARG A 95 -16.87 14.57 12.45
CA ARG A 95 -16.54 14.27 11.05
C ARG A 95 -15.17 13.61 10.92
N ASN A 96 -14.15 14.12 11.61
CA ASN A 96 -12.81 13.52 11.60
C ASN A 96 -12.84 12.09 12.16
N ALA A 97 -13.60 11.86 13.23
CA ALA A 97 -13.79 10.52 13.79
C ALA A 97 -14.47 9.58 12.79
N ALA A 98 -15.53 10.05 12.12
CA ALA A 98 -16.27 9.28 11.12
C ALA A 98 -15.38 8.93 9.91
N ILE A 99 -14.59 9.87 9.42
CA ILE A 99 -13.66 9.65 8.30
C ILE A 99 -12.62 8.60 8.66
N ASN A 100 -11.95 8.73 9.81
CA ASN A 100 -10.95 7.75 10.24
C ASN A 100 -11.56 6.36 10.42
N THR A 101 -12.73 6.29 11.08
CA THR A 101 -13.41 5.01 11.33
C THR A 101 -13.87 4.36 10.03
N GLY A 102 -14.50 5.14 9.15
CA GLY A 102 -14.93 4.67 7.83
C GLY A 102 -13.76 4.21 6.97
N GLY A 103 -12.66 4.95 6.98
CA GLY A 103 -11.41 4.56 6.30
C GLY A 103 -10.88 3.21 6.77
N ILE A 104 -10.79 3.00 8.09
CA ILE A 104 -10.34 1.71 8.65
C ILE A 104 -11.28 0.58 8.23
N ILE A 105 -12.59 0.76 8.33
CA ILE A 105 -13.58 -0.27 7.95
C ILE A 105 -13.41 -0.66 6.49
N VAL A 106 -13.33 0.31 5.58
CA VAL A 106 -13.16 0.07 4.15
C VAL A 106 -11.84 -0.65 3.87
N LEU A 107 -10.73 -0.22 4.48
CA LEU A 107 -9.41 -0.83 4.29
C LEU A 107 -9.37 -2.27 4.80
N VAL A 108 -10.00 -2.55 5.96
CA VAL A 108 -10.10 -3.91 6.51
C VAL A 108 -10.96 -4.80 5.61
N ALA A 109 -12.10 -4.30 5.14
CA ALA A 109 -12.96 -5.03 4.21
C ALA A 109 -12.22 -5.37 2.90
N LEU A 110 -11.50 -4.40 2.33
CA LEU A 110 -10.67 -4.60 1.15
C LEU A 110 -9.54 -5.60 1.40
N PHE A 111 -8.87 -5.54 2.56
CA PHE A 111 -7.83 -6.49 2.93
C PHE A 111 -8.34 -7.93 2.96
N PHE A 112 -9.50 -8.18 3.56
CA PHE A 112 -10.12 -9.51 3.58
C PHE A 112 -10.56 -9.95 2.19
N TRP A 113 -11.17 -9.06 1.41
CA TRP A 113 -11.60 -9.37 0.05
C TRP A 113 -10.42 -9.73 -0.85
N ASP A 114 -9.34 -8.96 -0.76
CA ASP A 114 -8.14 -9.18 -1.56
C ASP A 114 -7.41 -10.47 -1.17
N ASN A 115 -7.44 -10.87 0.10
CA ASN A 115 -6.90 -12.15 0.53
C ASN A 115 -7.72 -13.33 0.01
N LYS A 116 -9.06 -13.25 0.05
CA LYS A 116 -9.94 -14.30 -0.49
C LYS A 116 -9.70 -14.56 -1.98
N ARG A 117 -9.57 -13.50 -2.78
CA ARG A 117 -9.25 -13.62 -4.21
C ARG A 117 -7.88 -14.24 -4.48
N GLY A 118 -7.00 -14.29 -3.49
CA GLY A 118 -5.68 -14.92 -3.59
C GLY A 118 -5.70 -16.40 -3.40
N GLU A 119 -6.53 -16.86 -2.47
CA GLU A 119 -6.74 -18.29 -2.23
C GLU A 119 -7.41 -18.94 -3.45
N GLU A 120 -8.39 -18.26 -4.06
CA GLU A 120 -9.09 -18.72 -5.27
C GLU A 120 -8.19 -18.83 -6.52
N GLN A 121 -7.04 -18.13 -6.55
CA GLN A 121 -6.07 -18.22 -7.66
C GLN A 121 -4.98 -19.27 -7.45
N LEU A 122 -4.85 -19.79 -6.22
CA LEU A 122 -3.84 -20.79 -5.84
C LEU A 122 -4.45 -22.21 -5.70
N ALA A 123 -5.77 -22.34 -5.72
CA ALA A 123 -6.53 -23.59 -5.70
C ALA A 123 -6.92 -24.02 -7.12
#